data_AF-A0A238ZFJ1-F1
#
_entry.id   AF-A0A238ZFJ1-F1
#
_cell.length_a   1.000
_cell.length_b   1.000
_cell.length_c   1.000
_cell.angle_alpha   90.00
_cell.angle_beta   90.00
_cell.angle_gamma   90.00
#
_symmetry.space_group_name_H-M   'P 1'
#
loop_
_entity.id
_entity.type
_entity.pdbx_description
1 polymer ?
#
loop_
_entity_poly.entity_id
_entity_poly.type
_entity_poly.pdbx_seq_one_letter_code
_entity_poly.pdbx_strand_id
1 'polypeptide(L)'
;MGSRARDPRRVRVQNTQRHRGADGKRDPGINFVTLYTWTENGCIVLALDMTLGGESLCVVPMVEILAAEAGDGLHTLVYDRAVSGWILAHLMALYGIEVVNKAIARALRDREDSTLRWLIRKAQAEAALTRRRTLTGRALDLAVAHFAGEKLAAGHLPPGMSIYKTTGGYDVIDSAWRRFTEPHQVGHHILHQERLILDDEALFLEDENGNKGDLCETLHSTRERTRTGAWARRTQWRIPCDCGDWVLEKLWAPADTGPTPEDELTDRSLIAHIRPLPRAIAQFQPTHGRRSTSETENNVTKSGMAHYGRASHLHPNLQLLDHFSFGRVTNARTWQRHPYAWHPWHPRPSQRAWGPGDHGRLAGE
;
A
#
# COMPACT_ATOMS: atom_id res chain seq x y z
N MET A 1 -8.22 31.85 0.26
CA MET A 1 -8.93 33.12 0.50
C MET A 1 -9.65 33.54 -0.77
N GLY A 2 -10.93 33.91 -0.65
CA GLY A 2 -11.95 33.78 -1.69
C GLY A 2 -11.93 34.79 -2.84
N SER A 3 -12.34 34.30 -4.01
CA SER A 3 -12.67 35.09 -5.20
C SER A 3 -13.98 35.86 -4.96
N ARG A 4 -13.92 37.20 -5.02
CA ARG A 4 -15.08 38.11 -4.95
C ARG A 4 -15.80 38.20 -6.31
N ALA A 5 -16.26 37.09 -6.87
CA ALA A 5 -17.10 37.12 -8.06
C ALA A 5 -18.58 37.23 -7.68
N ARG A 6 -19.26 38.31 -8.09
CA ARG A 6 -20.70 38.55 -7.87
C ARG A 6 -21.61 37.77 -8.85
N ASP A 7 -21.04 37.09 -9.84
CA ASP A 7 -21.76 36.28 -10.82
C ASP A 7 -21.29 34.82 -10.71
N PRO A 8 -22.16 33.88 -10.30
CA PRO A 8 -21.84 32.45 -10.18
C PRO A 8 -21.32 31.83 -11.48
N ARG A 9 -21.69 32.37 -12.64
CA ARG A 9 -21.27 31.87 -13.97
C ARG A 9 -19.84 32.28 -14.34
N ARG A 10 -19.22 33.18 -13.56
CA ARG A 10 -17.87 33.73 -13.81
C ARG A 10 -16.88 33.42 -12.68
N VAL A 11 -17.22 32.50 -11.79
CA VAL A 11 -16.32 32.04 -10.73
C VAL A 11 -15.12 31.36 -11.36
N ARG A 12 -13.97 32.06 -11.38
CA ARG A 12 -12.67 31.43 -11.63
C ARG A 12 -12.16 30.87 -10.31
N VAL A 13 -12.12 29.55 -10.20
CA VAL A 13 -11.42 28.85 -9.13
C VAL A 13 -9.94 28.93 -9.42
N GLN A 14 -9.24 29.82 -8.72
CA GLN A 14 -7.79 29.93 -8.80
C GLN A 14 -7.18 29.05 -7.71
N ASN A 15 -6.74 27.85 -8.07
CA ASN A 15 -5.95 27.00 -7.19
C ASN A 15 -4.52 27.52 -7.17
N THR A 16 -4.22 28.43 -6.24
CA THR A 16 -2.87 28.95 -6.04
C THR A 16 -2.13 28.02 -5.08
N GLN A 17 -1.17 27.24 -5.58
CA GLN A 17 -0.24 26.49 -4.72
C GLN A 17 1.17 27.08 -4.83
N ARG A 18 1.84 27.21 -3.68
CA ARG A 18 3.15 27.87 -3.53
C ARG A 18 4.35 26.91 -3.57
N HIS A 19 4.14 25.62 -3.80
CA HIS A 19 5.21 24.63 -3.72
C HIS A 19 5.59 24.08 -5.10
N ARG A 20 6.85 24.29 -5.48
CA ARG A 20 7.50 23.57 -6.59
C ARG A 20 7.57 22.09 -6.21
N GLY A 21 7.20 21.20 -7.13
CA GLY A 21 7.44 19.77 -6.96
C GLY A 21 8.93 19.46 -6.82
N ALA A 22 9.26 18.38 -6.11
CA ALA A 22 10.64 17.91 -5.89
C ALA A 22 11.42 17.67 -7.20
N ASP A 23 10.73 17.47 -8.31
CA ASP A 23 11.28 17.15 -9.64
C ASP A 23 11.90 18.34 -10.39
N GLY A 24 11.95 19.54 -9.81
CA GLY A 24 12.55 20.72 -10.45
C GLY A 24 11.81 21.22 -11.71
N LYS A 25 10.63 20.64 -12.02
CA LYS A 25 9.77 21.08 -13.12
C LYS A 25 9.22 22.48 -12.81
N ARG A 26 9.34 23.39 -13.79
CA ARG A 26 8.94 24.81 -13.65
C ARG A 26 7.43 24.99 -13.54
N ASP A 27 6.65 24.12 -14.17
CA ASP A 27 5.20 24.17 -14.18
C ASP A 27 4.61 23.01 -13.36
N PRO A 28 3.56 23.25 -12.54
CA PRO A 28 2.87 22.19 -11.83
C PRO A 28 2.18 21.27 -12.84
N GLY A 29 2.59 20.00 -12.87
CA GLY A 29 1.93 18.97 -13.66
C GLY A 29 0.54 18.64 -13.09
N ILE A 30 -0.39 18.30 -13.96
CA ILE A 30 -1.69 17.73 -13.57
C ILE A 30 -1.48 16.23 -13.38
N ASN A 31 -1.82 15.73 -12.20
CA ASN A 31 -1.85 14.30 -11.93
C ASN A 31 -3.25 13.77 -12.20
N PHE A 32 -3.36 12.83 -13.13
CA PHE A 32 -4.58 12.05 -13.34
C PHE A 32 -4.50 10.81 -12.46
N VAL A 33 -5.50 10.64 -11.59
CA VAL A 33 -5.62 9.49 -10.70
C VAL A 33 -6.75 8.63 -11.22
N THR A 34 -6.48 7.33 -11.39
CA THR A 34 -7.48 6.38 -11.88
C THR A 34 -7.45 5.14 -11.01
N LEU A 35 -8.63 4.72 -10.55
CA LEU A 35 -8.82 3.50 -9.78
C LEU A 35 -9.36 2.41 -10.69
N TYR A 36 -8.70 1.26 -10.62
CA TYR A 36 -8.98 0.11 -11.47
C TYR A 36 -9.30 -1.10 -10.61
N THR A 37 -10.15 -1.99 -11.11
CA THR A 37 -10.25 -3.37 -10.64
C THR A 37 -10.05 -4.33 -11.80
N TRP A 38 -9.56 -5.54 -11.50
CA TRP A 38 -9.26 -6.55 -12.49
C TRP A 38 -10.22 -7.71 -12.37
N THR A 39 -10.74 -8.14 -13.52
CA THR A 39 -11.59 -9.33 -13.66
C THR A 39 -10.93 -10.31 -14.61
N GLU A 40 -11.45 -11.54 -14.68
CA GLU A 40 -11.06 -12.52 -15.70
C GLU A 40 -11.26 -12.02 -17.15
N ASN A 41 -12.17 -11.06 -17.34
CA ASN A 41 -12.56 -10.52 -18.65
C ASN A 41 -11.78 -9.26 -19.05
N GLY A 42 -11.04 -8.66 -18.10
CA GLY A 42 -10.26 -7.44 -18.32
C GLY A 42 -10.32 -6.45 -17.17
N CYS A 43 -9.78 -5.25 -17.45
CA CYS A 43 -9.76 -4.12 -16.52
C CYS A 43 -11.11 -3.42 -16.47
N ILE A 44 -11.51 -2.96 -15.28
CA ILE A 44 -12.63 -2.04 -15.10
C ILE A 44 -12.10 -0.78 -14.44
N VAL A 45 -12.35 0.35 -15.08
CA VAL A 45 -12.15 1.68 -14.50
C VAL A 45 -13.32 1.97 -13.57
N LEU A 46 -13.02 2.12 -12.28
CA LEU A 46 -14.01 2.38 -11.23
C LEU A 46 -14.20 3.88 -11.00
N ALA A 47 -13.10 4.62 -10.98
CA ALA A 47 -13.12 6.07 -10.75
C ALA A 47 -11.94 6.73 -11.46
N LEU A 48 -12.14 7.98 -11.85
CA LEU A 48 -11.14 8.82 -12.49
C LEU A 48 -11.32 10.25 -11.97
N ASP A 49 -10.23 10.87 -11.56
CA ASP A 49 -10.22 12.29 -11.22
C ASP A 49 -8.81 12.87 -11.44
N MET A 50 -8.66 14.18 -11.25
CA MET A 50 -7.40 14.88 -11.43
C MET A 50 -7.11 15.82 -10.27
N THR A 51 -5.82 15.95 -9.94
CA THR A 51 -5.36 16.92 -8.95
C THR A 51 -4.14 17.69 -9.42
N LEU A 52 -4.06 18.94 -8.98
CA LEU A 52 -2.87 19.76 -9.12
C LEU A 52 -1.95 19.47 -7.92
N GLY A 53 -1.11 18.43 -8.07
CA GLY A 53 -0.24 17.94 -7.00
C GLY A 53 -0.95 17.15 -5.90
N GLY A 54 -0.19 16.34 -5.17
CA GLY A 54 -0.70 15.56 -4.02
C GLY A 54 -1.78 14.54 -4.39
N GLU A 55 -1.39 13.41 -4.99
CA GLU A 55 -2.32 12.36 -5.43
C GLU A 55 -3.27 11.87 -4.32
N SER A 56 -2.80 11.82 -3.08
CA SER A 56 -3.59 11.38 -1.93
C SER A 56 -4.86 12.19 -1.70
N LEU A 57 -4.85 13.50 -2.03
CA LEU A 57 -6.02 14.37 -1.91
C LEU A 57 -7.15 14.00 -2.86
N CYS A 58 -6.83 13.26 -3.92
CA CYS A 58 -7.77 12.80 -4.93
C CYS A 58 -8.13 11.32 -4.69
N VAL A 59 -7.13 10.48 -4.40
CA VAL A 59 -7.33 9.04 -4.14
C VAL A 59 -8.29 8.80 -2.98
N VAL A 60 -8.14 9.51 -1.85
CA VAL A 60 -8.95 9.23 -0.65
C VAL A 60 -10.44 9.46 -0.92
N PRO A 61 -10.90 10.64 -1.37
CA PRO A 61 -12.32 10.85 -1.68
C PRO A 61 -12.87 9.86 -2.74
N MET A 62 -12.06 9.51 -3.74
CA MET A 62 -12.47 8.52 -4.75
C MET A 62 -12.71 7.14 -4.12
N VAL A 63 -11.81 6.71 -3.22
CA VAL A 63 -11.94 5.43 -2.51
C VAL A 63 -13.14 5.45 -1.57
N GLU A 64 -13.41 6.56 -0.88
CA GLU A 64 -14.56 6.69 0.01
C GLU A 64 -15.90 6.58 -0.73
N ILE A 65 -16.01 7.24 -1.89
CA ILE A 65 -17.20 7.12 -2.75
C ILE A 65 -17.39 5.67 -3.21
N LEU A 66 -16.32 5.02 -3.66
CA LEU A 66 -16.39 3.62 -4.06
C LEU A 66 -16.74 2.69 -2.89
N ALA A 67 -16.23 2.96 -1.69
CA ALA A 67 -16.53 2.20 -0.49
C ALA A 67 -17.99 2.37 -0.06
N ALA A 68 -18.54 3.58 -0.18
CA ALA A 68 -19.95 3.85 0.11
C ALA A 68 -20.88 3.08 -0.84
N GLU A 69 -20.52 2.99 -2.12
CA GLU A 69 -21.30 2.25 -3.13
C GLU A 69 -21.11 0.72 -3.05
N ALA A 70 -19.88 0.26 -2.85
CA ALA A 70 -19.55 -1.17 -2.80
C ALA A 70 -19.81 -1.81 -1.42
N GLY A 71 -19.99 -0.99 -0.37
CA GLY A 71 -20.01 -1.44 1.01
C GLY A 71 -18.76 -2.25 1.34
N ASP A 72 -18.96 -3.44 1.91
CA ASP A 72 -17.86 -4.33 2.27
C ASP A 72 -17.15 -4.92 1.02
N GLY A 73 -17.64 -4.72 -0.20
CA GLY A 73 -17.10 -5.24 -1.46
C GLY A 73 -15.71 -4.70 -1.85
N LEU A 74 -15.28 -3.56 -1.30
CA LEU A 74 -13.94 -3.02 -1.50
C LEU A 74 -13.02 -3.47 -0.35
N HIS A 75 -12.05 -4.33 -0.65
CA HIS A 75 -11.23 -4.99 0.40
C HIS A 75 -9.80 -4.47 0.43
N THR A 76 -9.20 -4.28 -0.74
CA THR A 76 -7.76 -4.02 -0.86
C THR A 76 -7.50 -2.93 -1.87
N LEU A 77 -6.68 -1.96 -1.49
CA LEU A 77 -6.17 -0.92 -2.36
C LEU A 77 -4.69 -1.16 -2.61
N VAL A 78 -4.32 -1.48 -3.85
CA VAL A 78 -2.90 -1.50 -4.27
C VAL A 78 -2.53 -0.12 -4.75
N TYR A 79 -1.64 0.58 -4.04
CA TYR A 79 -1.24 1.95 -4.38
C TYR A 79 0.24 2.18 -4.07
N ASP A 80 0.86 3.17 -4.70
CA ASP A 80 2.24 3.55 -4.37
C ASP A 80 2.30 4.47 -3.13
N ARG A 81 3.48 4.96 -2.78
CA ARG A 81 3.81 5.77 -1.58
C ARG A 81 2.92 7.00 -1.30
N ALA A 82 1.94 7.36 -2.13
CA ALA A 82 1.06 8.50 -1.84
C ALA A 82 0.07 8.21 -0.69
N VAL A 83 -0.37 6.96 -0.54
CA VAL A 83 -1.32 6.56 0.52
C VAL A 83 -0.53 6.06 1.72
N SER A 84 -0.43 6.88 2.76
CA SER A 84 0.38 6.60 3.93
C SER A 84 -0.07 7.31 5.21
N GLY A 85 0.52 6.89 6.33
CA GLY A 85 0.29 7.50 7.64
C GLY A 85 -1.17 7.41 8.08
N TRP A 86 -1.74 8.54 8.52
CA TRP A 86 -3.13 8.61 8.97
C TRP A 86 -4.14 8.14 7.92
N ILE A 87 -3.82 8.23 6.63
CA ILE A 87 -4.70 7.77 5.55
C ILE A 87 -4.88 6.26 5.60
N LEU A 88 -3.82 5.50 5.89
CA LEU A 88 -3.92 4.03 6.05
C LEU A 88 -4.83 3.68 7.21
N ALA A 89 -4.64 4.40 8.32
CA ALA A 89 -5.44 4.26 9.52
C ALA A 89 -6.92 4.56 9.24
N HIS A 90 -7.20 5.63 8.49
CA HIS A 90 -8.55 6.10 8.11
C HIS A 90 -9.27 5.08 7.23
N LEU A 91 -8.61 4.64 6.15
CA LEU A 91 -9.17 3.66 5.20
C LEU A 91 -9.45 2.31 5.87
N MET A 92 -8.53 1.87 6.74
CA MET A 92 -8.75 0.65 7.51
C MET A 92 -9.88 0.84 8.50
N ALA A 93 -9.82 1.83 9.41
CA ALA A 93 -10.77 1.99 10.52
C ALA A 93 -12.23 2.11 10.06
N LEU A 94 -12.48 2.95 9.05
CA LEU A 94 -13.84 3.29 8.64
C LEU A 94 -14.40 2.34 7.58
N TYR A 95 -13.56 1.90 6.65
CA TYR A 95 -14.00 1.16 5.46
C TYR A 95 -13.50 -0.28 5.42
N GLY A 96 -12.61 -0.69 6.33
CA GLY A 96 -12.02 -2.03 6.32
C GLY A 96 -11.17 -2.28 5.08
N ILE A 97 -10.61 -1.21 4.50
CA ILE A 97 -9.80 -1.25 3.28
C ILE A 97 -8.34 -1.38 3.67
N GLU A 98 -7.75 -2.46 3.22
CA GLU A 98 -6.36 -2.79 3.46
C GLU A 98 -5.50 -2.26 2.31
N VAL A 99 -4.42 -1.53 2.61
CA VAL A 99 -3.57 -0.97 1.56
C VAL A 99 -2.34 -1.85 1.36
N VAL A 100 -2.04 -2.21 0.12
CA VAL A 100 -0.77 -2.86 -0.28
C VAL A 100 0.05 -1.81 -1.00
N ASN A 101 1.03 -1.23 -0.31
CA ASN A 101 1.94 -0.22 -0.85
C ASN A 101 3.41 -0.59 -0.62
N LYS A 102 4.33 0.14 -1.26
CA LYS A 102 5.74 0.13 -0.87
C LYS A 102 5.89 0.84 0.47
N ALA A 103 6.78 0.31 1.30
CA ALA A 103 7.14 0.96 2.54
C ALA A 103 7.69 2.36 2.24
N ILE A 104 7.27 3.32 3.07
CA ILE A 104 7.81 4.67 3.05
C ILE A 104 8.88 4.72 4.12
N ALA A 105 10.10 5.06 3.72
CA ALA A 105 11.15 5.36 4.67
C ALA A 105 10.60 6.43 5.63
N ARG A 106 10.54 6.13 6.93
CA ARG A 106 10.24 7.19 7.89
C ARG A 106 11.33 8.25 7.76
N ALA A 107 10.95 9.52 7.87
CA ALA A 107 11.88 10.50 8.37
C ALA A 107 12.26 9.98 9.76
N LEU A 108 13.43 9.37 9.87
CA LEU A 108 13.98 8.96 11.15
C LEU A 108 13.89 10.16 12.08
N ARG A 109 13.55 9.92 13.35
CA ARG A 109 13.70 10.96 14.38
C ARG A 109 15.11 11.52 14.21
N ASP A 110 15.30 12.83 14.36
CA ASP A 110 16.53 13.59 14.02
C ASP A 110 17.88 13.04 14.57
N ARG A 111 17.86 11.95 15.34
CA ARG A 111 19.01 11.29 15.96
C ARG A 111 19.36 9.92 15.36
N GLU A 112 18.55 9.32 14.49
CA GLU A 112 18.88 8.04 13.84
C GLU A 112 19.39 8.24 12.40
N ASP A 113 20.69 8.04 12.18
CA ASP A 113 21.14 6.89 11.40
C ASP A 113 20.34 6.33 10.22
N SER A 114 19.95 7.07 9.18
CA SER A 114 19.26 6.39 8.05
C SER A 114 20.15 5.31 7.44
N THR A 115 19.60 4.13 7.18
CA THR A 115 20.32 3.01 6.57
C THR A 115 21.01 3.46 5.28
N LEU A 116 20.30 4.26 4.47
CA LEU A 116 20.84 4.77 3.23
C LEU A 116 22.05 5.69 3.47
N ARG A 117 22.01 6.59 4.45
CA ARG A 117 23.18 7.42 4.82
C ARG A 117 24.32 6.57 5.35
N TRP A 118 24.04 5.53 6.14
CA TRP A 118 25.08 4.60 6.61
C TRP A 118 25.77 3.90 5.42
N LEU A 119 25.00 3.39 4.46
CA LEU A 119 25.53 2.77 3.24
C LEU A 119 26.33 3.77 2.39
N ILE A 120 25.82 4.99 2.22
CA ILE A 120 26.53 6.07 1.51
C ILE A 120 27.86 6.37 2.20
N ARG A 121 27.89 6.51 3.52
CA ARG A 121 29.13 6.77 4.26
C ARG A 121 30.10 5.60 4.17
N LYS A 122 29.63 4.36 4.27
CA LYS A 122 30.45 3.16 4.06
C LYS A 122 31.10 3.22 2.67
N ALA A 123 30.30 3.51 1.64
CA ALA A 123 30.79 3.63 0.27
C ALA A 123 31.82 4.75 0.08
N GLN A 124 31.59 5.91 0.69
CA GLN A 124 32.52 7.03 0.62
C GLN A 124 33.82 6.73 1.38
N ALA A 125 33.73 6.14 2.58
CA ALA A 125 34.89 5.79 3.38
C ALA A 125 35.78 4.78 2.65
N GLU A 126 35.18 3.74 2.07
CA GLU A 126 35.93 2.73 1.31
C GLU A 126 36.55 3.32 0.04
N ALA A 127 35.84 4.18 -0.68
CA ALA A 127 36.38 4.86 -1.86
C ALA A 127 37.51 5.83 -1.51
N ALA A 128 37.42 6.53 -0.37
CA ALA A 128 38.49 7.39 0.12
C ALA A 128 39.76 6.57 0.45
N LEU A 129 39.60 5.40 1.09
CA LEU A 129 40.71 4.50 1.44
C LEU A 129 41.35 3.86 0.20
N THR A 130 40.55 3.32 -0.71
CA THR A 130 41.03 2.50 -1.84
C THR A 130 41.38 3.32 -3.07
N ARG A 131 40.63 4.40 -3.34
CA ARG A 131 40.70 5.16 -4.60
C ARG A 131 41.06 6.63 -4.40
N ARG A 132 41.25 7.08 -3.15
CA ARG A 132 41.57 8.47 -2.78
C ARG A 132 40.64 9.49 -3.45
N ARG A 133 39.35 9.15 -3.59
CA ARG A 133 38.35 10.00 -4.23
C ARG A 133 36.99 9.88 -3.58
N THR A 134 36.18 10.93 -3.73
CA THR A 134 34.75 10.93 -3.39
C THR A 134 33.95 10.36 -4.55
N LEU A 135 33.01 9.46 -4.28
CA LEU A 135 32.10 8.93 -5.30
C LEU A 135 30.92 9.87 -5.49
N THR A 136 30.46 10.05 -6.73
CA THR A 136 29.26 10.83 -7.05
C THR A 136 28.45 10.13 -8.15
N GLY A 137 27.16 10.48 -8.23
CA GLY A 137 26.22 9.94 -9.21
C GLY A 137 26.24 8.41 -9.29
N ARG A 138 26.24 7.88 -10.51
CA ARG A 138 26.18 6.43 -10.79
C ARG A 138 27.26 5.60 -10.08
N ALA A 139 28.45 6.16 -9.87
CA ALA A 139 29.53 5.44 -9.19
C ALA A 139 29.23 5.23 -7.70
N LEU A 140 28.58 6.23 -7.06
CA LEU A 140 28.09 6.10 -5.69
C LEU A 140 26.93 5.11 -5.63
N ASP A 141 25.97 5.21 -6.56
CA ASP A 141 24.80 4.32 -6.59
C ASP A 141 25.19 2.84 -6.71
N LEU A 142 26.15 2.53 -7.59
CA LEU A 142 26.68 1.16 -7.74
C LEU A 142 27.39 0.66 -6.47
N ALA A 143 28.14 1.52 -5.78
CA ALA A 143 28.81 1.16 -4.54
C ALA A 143 27.79 0.92 -3.40
N VAL A 144 26.78 1.79 -3.27
CA VAL A 144 25.69 1.61 -2.31
C VAL A 144 24.93 0.31 -2.58
N ALA A 145 24.62 0.01 -3.85
CA ALA A 145 23.97 -1.24 -4.23
C ALA A 145 24.83 -2.46 -3.90
N HIS A 146 26.15 -2.39 -4.09
CA HIS A 146 27.08 -3.45 -3.71
C HIS A 146 27.02 -3.73 -2.19
N PHE A 147 27.16 -2.70 -1.35
CA PHE A 147 27.09 -2.86 0.11
C PHE A 147 25.72 -3.29 0.62
N ALA A 148 24.63 -2.84 -0.02
CA ALA A 148 23.30 -3.33 0.30
C ALA A 148 23.18 -4.83 0.01
N GLY A 149 23.75 -5.29 -1.11
CA GLY A 149 23.82 -6.70 -1.46
C GLY A 149 24.64 -7.54 -0.47
N GLU A 150 25.84 -7.06 -0.07
CA GLU A 150 26.65 -7.72 0.97
C GLU A 150 25.87 -7.82 2.29
N LYS A 151 25.23 -6.73 2.70
CA LYS A 151 24.49 -6.68 3.96
C LYS A 151 23.29 -7.61 3.96
N LEU A 152 22.57 -7.70 2.83
CA LEU A 152 21.48 -8.65 2.65
C LEU A 152 21.99 -10.10 2.65
N ALA A 153 23.11 -10.36 1.98
CA ALA A 153 23.70 -11.71 1.88
C ALA A 153 24.27 -12.21 3.22
N ALA A 154 24.75 -11.30 4.07
CA ALA A 154 25.19 -11.63 5.42
C ALA A 154 24.05 -12.13 6.33
N GLY A 155 22.79 -11.91 5.94
CA GLY A 155 21.63 -12.19 6.77
C GLY A 155 21.51 -11.24 7.96
N HIS A 156 20.51 -11.49 8.81
CA HIS A 156 20.42 -10.88 10.14
C HIS A 156 20.43 -9.34 10.13
N LEU A 157 19.54 -8.75 9.33
CA LEU A 157 19.41 -7.30 9.26
C LEU A 157 18.94 -6.74 10.61
N PRO A 158 19.50 -5.60 11.09
CA PRO A 158 19.03 -4.99 12.32
C PRO A 158 17.57 -4.55 12.19
N PRO A 159 16.83 -4.42 13.31
CA PRO A 159 15.46 -3.93 13.28
C PRO A 159 15.40 -2.51 12.70
N GLY A 160 14.40 -2.27 11.85
CA GLY A 160 14.20 -1.01 11.15
C GLY A 160 14.99 -0.87 9.84
N MET A 161 15.81 -1.87 9.50
CA MET A 161 16.54 -1.92 8.25
C MET A 161 15.98 -3.03 7.36
N SER A 162 15.32 -2.67 6.26
CA SER A 162 14.84 -3.64 5.29
C SER A 162 15.48 -3.41 3.92
N ILE A 163 16.04 -4.47 3.33
CA ILE A 163 16.71 -4.42 2.02
C ILE A 163 16.01 -5.41 1.11
N TYR A 164 15.50 -4.93 -0.03
CA TYR A 164 14.80 -5.75 -1.01
C TYR A 164 15.49 -5.68 -2.35
N LYS A 165 15.81 -6.84 -2.92
CA LYS A 165 16.32 -6.90 -4.29
C LYS A 165 15.27 -6.44 -5.29
N THR A 166 15.67 -5.61 -6.25
CA THR A 166 14.83 -5.13 -7.35
C THR A 166 15.53 -5.39 -8.69
N THR A 167 14.83 -5.15 -9.80
CA THR A 167 15.42 -5.25 -11.15
C THR A 167 16.58 -4.27 -11.37
N GLY A 168 16.57 -3.12 -10.68
CA GLY A 168 17.59 -2.07 -10.79
C GLY A 168 18.65 -2.07 -9.69
N GLY A 169 18.62 -3.03 -8.76
CA GLY A 169 19.55 -3.08 -7.62
C GLY A 169 18.84 -3.47 -6.33
N TYR A 170 18.82 -2.55 -5.36
CA TYR A 170 18.22 -2.77 -4.04
C TYR A 170 17.39 -1.57 -3.62
N ASP A 171 16.19 -1.85 -3.09
CA ASP A 171 15.41 -0.90 -2.32
C ASP A 171 15.83 -1.01 -0.86
N VAL A 172 16.44 0.05 -0.33
CA VAL A 172 16.81 0.17 1.08
C VAL A 172 15.74 0.99 1.78
N ILE A 173 15.21 0.47 2.88
CA ILE A 173 14.07 1.03 3.60
C ILE A 173 14.40 1.17 5.07
N ASP A 174 14.19 2.38 5.58
CA ASP A 174 14.14 2.67 7.01
C ASP A 174 12.70 2.48 7.50
N SER A 175 12.43 1.28 8.02
CA SER A 175 11.08 0.86 8.43
C SER A 175 10.84 1.13 9.90
N ALA A 176 9.58 1.39 10.23
CA ALA A 176 9.14 1.39 11.63
C ALA A 176 9.10 -0.08 12.10
N TRP A 177 9.59 -0.32 13.31
CA TRP A 177 9.67 -1.66 13.87
C TRP A 177 9.29 -1.66 15.35
N ARG A 178 8.97 -2.85 15.87
CA ARG A 178 8.65 -3.06 17.27
C ARG A 178 9.16 -4.42 17.74
N ARG A 179 9.72 -4.45 18.95
CA ARG A 179 10.05 -5.69 19.66
C ARG A 179 8.93 -6.09 20.62
N PHE A 180 8.74 -7.39 20.77
CA PHE A 180 7.86 -7.97 21.77
C PHE A 180 8.45 -9.29 22.25
N THR A 181 8.01 -9.67 23.43
CA THR A 181 8.32 -10.95 24.05
C THR A 181 7.01 -11.66 24.26
N GLU A 182 6.86 -12.83 23.65
CA GLU A 182 5.61 -13.58 23.70
C GLU A 182 5.86 -14.97 24.30
N PRO A 183 5.06 -15.39 25.29
CA PRO A 183 5.23 -16.69 25.90
C PRO A 183 4.67 -17.79 25.00
N HIS A 184 5.45 -18.84 24.76
CA HIS A 184 4.91 -20.10 24.24
C HIS A 184 4.19 -20.80 25.39
N GLN A 185 2.86 -20.78 25.37
CA GLN A 185 2.00 -21.36 26.41
C GLN A 185 1.28 -22.61 25.91
N VAL A 186 1.34 -23.68 26.70
CA VAL A 186 0.54 -24.89 26.49
C VAL A 186 -0.32 -25.10 27.73
N GLY A 187 -1.63 -24.85 27.60
CA GLY A 187 -2.54 -24.80 28.74
C GLY A 187 -2.17 -23.65 29.70
N HIS A 188 -1.88 -23.99 30.95
CA HIS A 188 -1.47 -23.01 31.98
C HIS A 188 0.05 -22.91 32.17
N HIS A 189 0.84 -23.66 31.39
CA HIS A 189 2.30 -23.69 31.53
C HIS A 189 2.97 -22.83 30.45
N ILE A 190 3.93 -22.01 30.85
CA ILE A 190 4.83 -21.29 29.94
C ILE A 190 6.05 -22.18 29.70
N LEU A 191 6.28 -22.58 28.45
CA LEU A 191 7.44 -23.39 28.08
C LEU A 191 8.70 -22.52 27.98
N HIS A 192 8.61 -21.37 27.31
CA HIS A 192 9.66 -20.36 27.18
C HIS A 192 9.06 -19.06 26.65
N GLN A 193 9.90 -18.03 26.51
CA GLN A 193 9.54 -16.74 25.96
C GLN A 193 10.32 -16.50 24.67
N GLU A 194 9.61 -16.28 23.59
CA GLU A 194 10.20 -15.94 22.30
C GLU A 194 10.36 -14.43 22.18
N ARG A 195 11.51 -14.01 21.66
CA ARG A 195 11.78 -12.60 21.32
C ARG A 195 11.49 -12.41 19.85
N LEU A 196 10.62 -11.45 19.55
CA LEU A 196 10.08 -11.23 18.22
C LEU A 196 10.26 -9.79 17.79
N ILE A 197 10.50 -9.58 16.50
CA ILE A 197 10.60 -8.28 15.85
C ILE A 197 9.54 -8.20 14.75
N LEU A 198 8.64 -7.23 14.86
CA LEU A 198 7.79 -6.82 13.75
C LEU A 198 8.49 -5.67 13.03
N ASP A 199 8.84 -5.86 11.77
CA ASP A 199 9.56 -4.86 10.96
C ASP A 199 9.11 -4.94 9.50
N ASP A 200 8.77 -3.77 8.92
CA ASP A 200 8.06 -3.67 7.63
C ASP A 200 6.90 -4.70 7.54
N GLU A 201 6.25 -4.89 8.70
CA GLU A 201 5.03 -5.67 8.93
C GLU A 201 5.20 -7.18 8.74
N ALA A 202 6.42 -7.62 8.49
CA ALA A 202 6.84 -9.00 8.61
C ALA A 202 7.26 -9.28 10.06
N LEU A 203 6.93 -10.48 10.52
CA LEU A 203 7.30 -10.95 11.84
C LEU A 203 8.57 -11.78 11.75
N PHE A 204 9.57 -11.47 12.57
CA PHE A 204 10.84 -12.19 12.63
C PHE A 204 11.08 -12.69 14.04
N LEU A 205 11.75 -13.84 14.16
CA LEU A 205 12.47 -14.18 15.38
C LEU A 205 13.58 -13.16 15.61
N GLU A 206 13.87 -12.82 16.87
CA GLU A 206 15.04 -12.04 17.23
C GLU A 206 16.22 -12.97 17.50
N ASP A 207 17.35 -12.72 16.83
CA ASP A 207 18.56 -13.50 17.06
C ASP A 207 19.33 -13.05 18.31
N GLU A 208 20.39 -13.78 18.65
CA GLU A 208 21.23 -13.52 19.84
C GLU A 208 21.86 -12.11 19.84
N ASN A 209 22.07 -11.52 18.66
CA ASN A 209 22.63 -10.18 18.50
C ASN A 209 21.56 -9.08 18.51
N GLY A 210 20.29 -9.46 18.68
CA GLY A 210 19.15 -8.55 18.65
C GLY A 210 18.76 -8.10 17.24
N ASN A 211 19.21 -8.80 16.19
CA ASN A 211 18.82 -8.56 14.81
C ASN A 211 17.65 -9.46 14.39
N LYS A 212 17.12 -9.22 13.20
CA LYS A 212 16.06 -10.04 12.61
C LYS A 212 16.62 -11.39 12.18
N GLY A 213 16.24 -12.46 12.86
CA GLY A 213 16.47 -13.83 12.47
C GLY A 213 15.44 -14.31 11.45
N ASP A 214 14.92 -15.51 11.67
CA ASP A 214 14.02 -16.18 10.72
C ASP A 214 12.67 -15.48 10.59
N LEU A 215 12.18 -15.40 9.34
CA LEU A 215 10.85 -14.89 9.02
C LEU A 215 9.78 -15.88 9.49
N CYS A 216 8.87 -15.43 10.36
CA CYS A 216 7.70 -16.18 10.77
C CYS A 216 6.66 -16.20 9.65
N GLU A 217 6.11 -17.37 9.36
CA GLU A 217 5.12 -17.55 8.30
C GLU A 217 3.78 -16.94 8.72
N THR A 218 3.22 -16.06 7.88
CA THR A 218 1.85 -15.57 8.05
C THR A 218 0.86 -16.64 7.59
N LEU A 219 0.09 -17.19 8.53
CA LEU A 219 -0.92 -18.22 8.26
C LEU A 219 -2.22 -17.61 7.76
N HIS A 220 -2.72 -16.61 8.49
CA HIS A 220 -3.99 -15.95 8.22
C HIS A 220 -3.89 -14.46 8.50
N SER A 221 -4.60 -13.67 7.69
CA SER A 221 -4.77 -12.24 7.87
C SER A 221 -6.20 -11.89 7.48
N THR A 222 -7.04 -11.55 8.45
CA THR A 222 -8.47 -11.33 8.26
C THR A 222 -8.89 -10.00 8.87
N ARG A 223 -9.79 -9.29 8.20
CA ARG A 223 -10.44 -8.11 8.75
C ARG A 223 -11.69 -8.50 9.54
N GLU A 224 -11.91 -7.83 10.67
CA GLU A 224 -13.08 -8.01 11.52
C GLU A 224 -13.59 -6.68 12.06
N ARG A 225 -14.89 -6.59 12.36
CA ARG A 225 -15.44 -5.42 13.06
C ARG A 225 -15.26 -5.61 14.56
N THR A 226 -14.70 -4.60 15.22
CA THR A 226 -14.58 -4.52 16.67
C THR A 226 -15.95 -4.26 17.30
N ARG A 227 -16.03 -4.35 18.64
CA ARG A 227 -17.24 -3.98 19.40
C ARG A 227 -17.63 -2.52 19.24
N THR A 228 -16.68 -1.64 18.91
CA THR A 228 -16.92 -0.21 18.64
C THR A 228 -17.41 0.04 17.22
N GLY A 229 -17.50 -0.99 16.36
CA GLY A 229 -17.95 -0.92 14.98
C GLY A 229 -16.83 -0.58 13.98
N ALA A 230 -15.65 -0.17 14.48
CA ALA A 230 -14.45 0.05 13.69
C ALA A 230 -13.91 -1.27 13.13
N TRP A 231 -13.23 -1.20 11.99
CA TRP A 231 -12.53 -2.35 11.44
C TRP A 231 -11.14 -2.53 12.06
N ALA A 232 -10.78 -3.78 12.30
CA ALA A 232 -9.47 -4.21 12.78
C ALA A 232 -8.97 -5.38 11.92
N ARG A 233 -7.67 -5.66 11.99
CA ARG A 233 -7.06 -6.84 11.37
C ARG A 233 -6.62 -7.83 12.43
N ARG A 234 -7.02 -9.08 12.28
CA ARG A 234 -6.46 -10.22 13.00
C ARG A 234 -5.42 -10.91 12.12
N THR A 235 -4.19 -11.03 12.62
CA THR A 235 -3.12 -11.73 11.92
C THR A 235 -2.61 -12.88 12.79
N GLN A 236 -2.41 -14.03 12.15
CA GLN A 236 -1.84 -15.22 12.75
C GLN A 236 -0.50 -15.54 12.09
N TRP A 237 0.50 -15.84 12.92
CA TRP A 237 1.80 -16.29 12.48
C TRP A 237 2.14 -17.65 13.08
N ARG A 238 2.81 -18.49 12.30
CA ARG A 238 3.52 -19.67 12.80
C ARG A 238 4.87 -19.22 13.33
N ILE A 239 5.10 -19.44 14.62
CA ILE A 239 6.36 -19.18 15.28
C ILE A 239 7.11 -20.51 15.39
N PRO A 240 8.24 -20.67 14.68
CA PRO A 240 9.03 -21.89 14.77
C PRO A 240 9.67 -22.01 16.15
N CYS A 241 9.66 -23.22 16.70
CA CYS A 241 10.14 -23.48 18.06
C CYS A 241 10.61 -24.93 18.23
N ASP A 242 11.67 -25.14 19.00
CA ASP A 242 12.24 -26.47 19.30
C ASP A 242 11.26 -27.42 20.01
N CYS A 243 10.32 -26.88 20.79
CA CYS A 243 9.27 -27.65 21.47
C CYS A 243 8.04 -27.90 20.59
N GLY A 244 8.10 -27.53 19.31
CA GLY A 244 7.00 -27.56 18.36
C GLY A 244 6.49 -26.16 18.04
N ASP A 245 6.21 -25.93 16.77
CA ASP A 245 5.68 -24.65 16.28
C ASP A 245 4.38 -24.27 17.00
N TRP A 246 4.20 -22.98 17.25
CA TRP A 246 2.98 -22.45 17.84
C TRP A 246 2.42 -21.28 17.04
N VAL A 247 1.14 -20.97 17.27
CA VAL A 247 0.45 -19.90 16.55
C VAL A 247 0.34 -18.68 17.44
N LEU A 248 1.01 -17.60 17.01
CA LEU A 248 0.82 -16.29 17.61
C LEU A 248 -0.30 -15.56 16.86
N GLU A 249 -1.30 -15.09 17.60
CA GLU A 249 -2.37 -14.27 17.07
C GLU A 249 -2.32 -12.85 17.67
N LYS A 250 -2.44 -11.84 16.81
CA LYS A 250 -2.61 -10.44 17.24
C LYS A 250 -3.77 -9.77 16.52
N LEU A 251 -4.51 -8.96 17.27
CA LEU A 251 -5.52 -8.06 16.77
C LEU A 251 -4.95 -6.64 16.68
N TRP A 252 -5.09 -6.04 15.50
CA TRP A 252 -4.58 -4.75 15.11
C TRP A 252 -5.75 -3.82 14.83
N ALA A 253 -6.16 -3.08 15.86
CA ALA A 253 -7.23 -2.09 15.75
C ALA A 253 -6.62 -0.67 15.66
N PRO A 254 -7.01 0.15 14.67
CA PRO A 254 -6.73 1.58 14.72
C PRO A 254 -7.43 2.20 15.95
N ALA A 255 -6.98 3.36 16.39
CA ALA A 255 -7.56 4.03 17.55
C ALA A 255 -9.07 4.28 17.37
N ASP A 256 -9.86 4.04 18.41
CA ASP A 256 -11.34 4.13 18.38
C ASP A 256 -11.88 5.51 17.99
N THR A 257 -11.10 6.57 18.18
CA THR A 257 -11.51 7.96 17.90
C THR A 257 -11.45 8.34 16.43
N GLY A 258 -10.97 7.45 15.57
CA GLY A 258 -10.63 7.78 14.18
C GLY A 258 -9.35 8.62 14.11
N PRO A 259 -8.44 8.31 13.19
CA PRO A 259 -7.20 9.05 13.03
C PRO A 259 -7.47 10.41 12.34
N THR A 260 -6.89 11.49 12.87
CA THR A 260 -6.94 12.83 12.28
C THR A 260 -5.66 13.15 11.50
N PRO A 261 -5.68 14.10 10.54
CA PRO A 261 -4.47 14.56 9.87
C PRO A 261 -3.40 15.12 10.82
N GLU A 262 -3.81 15.60 12.00
CA GLU A 262 -2.96 16.12 13.07
C GLU A 262 -2.38 15.02 13.96
N ASP A 263 -2.87 13.77 13.86
CA ASP A 263 -2.32 12.67 14.62
C ASP A 263 -0.92 12.35 14.10
N GLU A 264 0.09 12.83 14.85
CA GLU A 264 1.47 12.43 14.63
C GLU A 264 1.58 10.90 14.64
N LEU A 265 2.53 10.39 13.86
CA LEU A 265 2.84 8.97 13.78
C LEU A 265 3.48 8.46 15.10
N THR A 266 2.69 8.40 16.16
CA THR A 266 3.07 7.83 17.46
C THR A 266 3.28 6.31 17.35
N ASP A 267 3.83 5.67 18.38
CA ASP A 267 3.92 4.19 18.41
C ASP A 267 2.54 3.51 18.35
N ARG A 268 1.45 4.23 18.61
CA ARG A 268 0.07 3.76 18.35
C ARG A 268 -0.29 3.76 16.86
N SER A 269 0.32 4.62 16.04
CA SER A 269 0.09 4.66 14.59
C SER A 269 0.76 3.51 13.83
N LEU A 270 1.74 2.84 14.43
CA LEU A 270 2.39 1.63 13.88
C LEU A 270 1.38 0.51 13.57
N ILE A 271 0.31 0.41 14.35
CA ILE A 271 -0.80 -0.55 14.13
C ILE A 271 -1.53 -0.26 12.82
N ALA A 272 -1.67 1.01 12.45
CA ALA A 272 -2.29 1.42 11.20
C ALA A 272 -1.41 1.20 9.96
N HIS A 273 -0.12 0.93 10.17
CA HIS A 273 0.78 0.65 9.07
C HIS A 273 0.77 -0.81 8.66
N ILE A 274 0.22 -1.72 9.46
CA ILE A 274 0.21 -3.14 9.11
C ILE A 274 -0.54 -3.32 7.79
N ARG A 275 0.12 -3.89 6.77
CA ARG A 275 -0.45 -4.27 5.46
C ARG A 275 -0.78 -5.75 5.47
N PRO A 276 -1.74 -6.17 4.62
CA PRO A 276 -2.17 -7.57 4.63
C PRO A 276 -1.12 -8.49 4.00
N LEU A 277 -0.23 -7.94 3.18
CA LEU A 277 0.94 -8.60 2.64
C LEU A 277 2.20 -7.80 2.99
N PRO A 278 3.07 -8.28 3.88
CA PRO A 278 4.35 -7.66 4.11
C PRO A 278 5.26 -7.82 2.88
N ARG A 279 6.20 -6.89 2.70
CA ARG A 279 7.07 -6.92 1.51
C ARG A 279 8.08 -8.09 1.51
N ALA A 280 8.36 -8.66 2.68
CA ALA A 280 9.28 -9.78 2.85
C ALA A 280 8.76 -11.11 2.26
N ILE A 281 7.46 -11.25 2.01
CA ILE A 281 6.89 -12.50 1.48
C ILE A 281 6.81 -12.50 -0.05
N ALA A 282 6.93 -13.69 -0.66
CA ALA A 282 7.00 -13.85 -2.11
C ALA A 282 5.77 -13.33 -2.86
N GLN A 283 4.59 -13.39 -2.23
CA GLN A 283 3.31 -12.97 -2.80
C GLN A 283 3.21 -11.44 -2.95
N PHE A 284 4.06 -10.66 -2.27
CA PHE A 284 4.00 -9.21 -2.33
C PHE A 284 4.29 -8.69 -3.74
N GLN A 285 5.38 -9.14 -4.36
CA GLN A 285 5.80 -8.63 -5.68
C GLN A 285 4.76 -8.83 -6.78
N PRO A 286 4.16 -10.02 -6.99
CA PRO A 286 3.11 -10.17 -8.01
C PRO A 286 1.85 -9.35 -7.68
N THR A 287 1.49 -9.22 -6.40
CA THR A 287 0.32 -8.44 -5.97
C THR A 287 0.53 -6.93 -6.19
N HIS A 288 1.62 -6.40 -5.64
CA HIS A 288 2.01 -4.99 -5.79
C HIS A 288 2.35 -4.66 -7.25
N GLY A 289 2.90 -5.62 -8.00
CA GLY A 289 3.20 -5.50 -9.43
C GLY A 289 1.99 -5.20 -10.31
N ARG A 290 0.77 -5.52 -9.87
CA ARG A 290 -0.48 -5.15 -10.57
C ARG A 290 -0.63 -3.63 -10.74
N ARG A 291 0.06 -2.81 -9.94
CA ARG A 291 0.14 -1.35 -10.16
C ARG A 291 0.82 -1.00 -11.49
N SER A 292 1.79 -1.78 -11.95
CA SER A 292 2.46 -1.51 -13.22
C SER A 292 1.51 -1.75 -14.40
N THR A 293 0.49 -2.59 -14.21
CA THR A 293 -0.61 -2.73 -15.16
C THR A 293 -1.47 -1.47 -15.23
N SER A 294 -1.78 -0.80 -14.10
CA SER A 294 -2.49 0.49 -14.14
C SER A 294 -1.64 1.61 -14.75
N GLU A 295 -0.33 1.63 -14.49
CA GLU A 295 0.61 2.52 -15.20
C GLU A 295 0.60 2.26 -16.71
N THR A 296 0.51 0.99 -17.12
CA THR A 296 0.42 0.60 -18.53
C THR A 296 -0.88 1.10 -19.17
N GLU A 297 -2.04 0.91 -18.52
CA GLU A 297 -3.33 1.43 -19.02
C GLU A 297 -3.33 2.96 -19.12
N ASN A 298 -2.76 3.65 -18.12
CA ASN A 298 -2.57 5.09 -18.17
C ASN A 298 -1.66 5.51 -19.34
N ASN A 299 -0.63 4.73 -19.64
CA ASN A 299 0.26 4.98 -20.77
C ASN A 299 -0.43 4.71 -22.12
N VAL A 300 -1.28 3.68 -22.23
CA VAL A 300 -2.14 3.44 -23.41
C VAL A 300 -3.08 4.62 -23.64
N THR A 301 -3.67 5.15 -22.56
CA THR A 301 -4.51 6.34 -22.62
C THR A 301 -3.73 7.52 -23.18
N LYS A 302 -2.52 7.78 -22.62
CA LYS A 302 -1.64 8.87 -23.07
C LYS A 302 -1.19 8.71 -24.53
N SER A 303 -0.91 7.49 -24.98
CA SER A 303 -0.43 7.22 -26.33
C SER A 303 -1.54 7.18 -27.38
N GLY A 304 -2.76 6.81 -26.98
CA GLY A 304 -3.96 6.75 -27.82
C GLY A 304 -4.63 8.10 -28.06
N MET A 305 -4.27 9.13 -27.29
CA MET A 305 -4.68 10.51 -27.60
C MET A 305 -4.07 10.90 -28.95
N ALA A 306 -4.93 11.27 -29.91
CA ALA A 306 -4.65 11.37 -31.35
C ALA A 306 -3.42 12.22 -31.77
N HIS A 307 -2.79 12.95 -30.84
CA HIS A 307 -1.43 13.42 -30.99
C HIS A 307 -0.71 13.28 -29.64
N TYR A 308 0.43 12.57 -29.63
CA TYR A 308 1.44 12.72 -28.58
C TYR A 308 1.72 14.22 -28.41
N GLY A 309 1.26 14.83 -27.31
CA GLY A 309 1.39 16.27 -27.05
C GLY A 309 0.10 17.11 -27.15
N ARG A 310 -1.00 16.64 -27.77
CA ARG A 310 -2.28 17.38 -27.74
C ARG A 310 -2.80 17.52 -26.31
N ALA A 311 -2.68 16.46 -25.51
CA ALA A 311 -3.11 16.46 -24.12
C ALA A 311 -2.54 17.64 -23.33
N SER A 312 -1.23 17.89 -23.40
CA SER A 312 -0.57 18.96 -22.64
C SER A 312 -1.00 20.37 -23.02
N HIS A 313 -1.58 20.57 -24.20
CA HIS A 313 -2.08 21.87 -24.67
C HIS A 313 -3.58 22.08 -24.43
N LEU A 314 -4.32 21.02 -24.07
CA LEU A 314 -5.74 21.10 -23.77
C LEU A 314 -5.97 21.62 -22.35
N HIS A 315 -7.12 22.26 -22.14
CA HIS A 315 -7.60 22.59 -20.80
C HIS A 315 -7.72 21.30 -19.94
N PRO A 316 -7.36 21.31 -18.64
CA PRO A 316 -7.39 20.13 -17.77
C PRO A 316 -8.69 19.31 -17.86
N ASN A 317 -9.84 19.98 -17.86
CA ASN A 317 -11.15 19.30 -17.97
C ASN A 317 -11.34 18.53 -19.30
N LEU A 318 -10.74 18.99 -20.40
CA LEU A 318 -10.80 18.29 -21.67
C LEU A 318 -9.89 17.05 -21.64
N GLN A 319 -8.70 17.17 -21.02
CA GLN A 319 -7.82 16.02 -20.79
C GLN A 319 -8.49 14.98 -19.87
N LEU A 320 -9.26 15.43 -18.87
CA LEU A 320 -10.05 14.54 -18.01
C LEU A 320 -11.17 13.84 -18.80
N LEU A 321 -11.86 14.56 -19.69
CA LEU A 321 -12.87 13.98 -20.57
C LEU A 321 -12.29 12.91 -21.51
N ASP A 322 -11.07 13.10 -22.00
CA ASP A 322 -10.36 12.10 -22.81
C ASP A 322 -10.10 10.83 -21.99
N HIS A 323 -9.61 10.96 -20.76
CA HIS A 323 -9.43 9.82 -19.84
C HIS A 323 -10.76 9.14 -19.49
N PHE A 324 -11.83 9.91 -19.29
CA PHE A 324 -13.15 9.36 -19.01
C PHE A 324 -13.68 8.56 -20.20
N SER A 325 -13.50 9.08 -21.41
CA SER A 325 -13.88 8.41 -22.66
C SER A 325 -13.11 7.10 -22.85
N PHE A 326 -11.80 7.10 -22.55
CA PHE A 326 -11.00 5.89 -22.51
C PHE A 326 -11.56 4.88 -21.50
N GLY A 327 -11.83 5.30 -20.26
CA GLY A 327 -12.38 4.41 -19.24
C GLY A 327 -13.71 3.76 -19.65
N ARG A 328 -14.59 4.51 -20.32
CA ARG A 328 -15.83 3.95 -20.88
C ARG A 328 -15.59 2.89 -21.95
N VAL A 329 -14.64 3.13 -22.87
CA VAL A 329 -14.29 2.16 -23.92
C VAL A 329 -13.66 0.91 -23.30
N THR A 330 -12.78 1.07 -22.32
CA THR A 330 -12.17 -0.05 -21.58
C THR A 330 -13.23 -0.88 -20.89
N ASN A 331 -14.15 -0.25 -20.14
CA ASN A 331 -15.25 -0.94 -19.48
C ASN A 331 -16.18 -1.64 -20.49
N ALA A 332 -16.50 -1.01 -21.62
CA ALA A 332 -17.32 -1.62 -22.66
C ALA A 332 -16.66 -2.85 -23.30
N ARG A 333 -15.34 -2.81 -23.53
CA ARG A 333 -14.57 -3.97 -24.03
C ARG A 333 -14.52 -5.11 -23.02
N THR A 334 -14.29 -4.78 -21.75
CA THR A 334 -14.32 -5.78 -20.66
C THR A 334 -15.71 -6.39 -20.52
N TRP A 335 -16.77 -5.57 -20.60
CA TRP A 335 -18.15 -6.06 -20.63
C TRP A 335 -18.37 -6.98 -21.82
N GLN A 336 -18.00 -6.60 -23.05
CA GLN A 336 -18.20 -7.43 -24.25
C GLN A 336 -17.62 -8.85 -24.14
N ARG A 337 -16.53 -9.01 -23.39
CA ARG A 337 -15.87 -10.30 -23.13
C ARG A 337 -16.56 -11.12 -22.04
N HIS A 338 -17.35 -10.46 -21.20
CA HIS A 338 -18.08 -11.10 -20.12
C HIS A 338 -19.07 -12.13 -20.69
N PRO A 339 -19.15 -13.35 -20.15
CA PRO A 339 -19.97 -14.43 -20.71
C PRO A 339 -21.47 -14.10 -20.79
N TYR A 340 -21.94 -13.12 -20.02
CA TYR A 340 -23.33 -12.66 -20.03
C TYR A 340 -23.61 -11.47 -20.96
N ALA A 341 -22.61 -10.92 -21.65
CA ALA A 341 -22.76 -9.71 -22.46
C ALA A 341 -23.58 -9.91 -23.74
N TRP A 342 -23.83 -11.16 -24.13
CA TRP A 342 -24.51 -11.53 -25.37
C TRP A 342 -25.64 -12.54 -25.19
N HIS A 343 -26.21 -12.68 -23.99
CA HIS A 343 -27.45 -13.43 -23.83
C HIS A 343 -28.65 -12.46 -23.87
N PRO A 344 -29.34 -12.32 -25.02
CA PRO A 344 -30.53 -11.46 -25.11
C PRO A 344 -31.72 -11.97 -24.27
N TRP A 345 -31.64 -13.14 -23.64
CA TRP A 345 -32.75 -13.81 -22.97
C TRP A 345 -32.34 -14.69 -21.77
N HIS A 346 -31.58 -14.16 -20.80
CA HIS A 346 -31.54 -14.78 -19.48
C HIS A 346 -32.17 -13.89 -18.41
N PRO A 347 -33.16 -14.39 -17.64
CA PRO A 347 -33.73 -13.65 -16.53
C PRO A 347 -32.65 -13.40 -15.47
N ARG A 348 -32.73 -12.21 -14.84
CA ARG A 348 -31.78 -11.76 -13.82
C ARG A 348 -31.56 -12.84 -12.76
N PRO A 349 -30.31 -13.19 -12.42
CA PRO A 349 -30.03 -14.11 -11.32
C PRO A 349 -30.15 -13.36 -9.97
N SER A 350 -31.38 -13.07 -9.54
CA SER A 350 -31.74 -12.81 -8.13
C SER A 350 -33.26 -12.56 -7.94
N GLN A 351 -34.07 -13.54 -8.32
CA GLN A 351 -35.28 -13.91 -7.58
C GLN A 351 -35.11 -15.27 -6.88
N ARG A 352 -33.87 -15.61 -6.45
CA ARG A 352 -33.71 -16.60 -5.39
C ARG A 352 -33.89 -15.87 -4.07
N ALA A 353 -35.14 -15.85 -3.61
CA ALA A 353 -35.47 -15.55 -2.24
C ALA A 353 -34.59 -16.42 -1.33
N TRP A 354 -33.81 -15.77 -0.48
CA TRP A 354 -33.35 -16.39 0.75
C TRP A 354 -34.59 -16.58 1.62
N GLY A 355 -35.23 -17.75 1.49
CA GLY A 355 -36.28 -18.18 2.39
C GLY A 355 -35.66 -18.52 3.75
N PRO A 356 -36.28 -18.12 4.87
CA PRO A 356 -35.84 -18.55 6.20
C PRO A 356 -36.35 -19.97 6.47
N GLY A 357 -35.45 -20.85 6.93
CA GLY A 357 -35.80 -22.03 7.71
C GLY A 357 -35.62 -23.37 7.00
N ASP A 358 -34.48 -24.01 7.25
CA ASP A 358 -34.44 -25.46 7.45
C ASP A 358 -33.69 -25.73 8.77
N HIS A 359 -34.41 -25.50 9.86
CA HIS A 359 -34.11 -26.11 11.15
C HIS A 359 -34.95 -27.38 11.29
N GLY A 360 -34.27 -28.52 11.36
CA GLY A 360 -34.76 -29.69 12.07
C GLY A 360 -35.27 -30.85 11.21
N ARG A 361 -34.50 -31.93 11.17
CA ARG A 361 -34.85 -33.23 11.79
C ARG A 361 -33.83 -34.29 11.37
N LEU A 362 -32.90 -34.60 12.28
CA LEU A 362 -32.33 -35.94 12.37
C LEU A 362 -32.90 -36.56 13.64
N ALA A 363 -33.90 -37.42 13.45
CA ALA A 363 -34.40 -38.35 14.44
C ALA A 363 -34.58 -39.69 13.72
N GLY A 364 -33.90 -40.72 14.25
CA GLY A 364 -34.10 -42.18 14.13
C GLY A 364 -34.61 -42.78 12.83
N GLU A 365 -33.82 -43.66 12.22
CA GLU A 365 -33.90 -45.13 12.41
C GLU A 365 -32.57 -45.78 12.04
#